data_AF-A0A956ZQ54-F1
#
_entry.id   AF-A0A956ZQ54-F1
#
_cell.length_a   1.000
_cell.length_b   1.000
_cell.length_c   1.000
_cell.angle_alpha   90.00
_cell.angle_beta   90.00
_cell.angle_gamma   90.00
#
_symmetry.space_group_name_H-M   'P 1'
#
loop_
_entity.id
_entity.type
_entity.pdbx_description
1 polymer ?
#
loop_
_entity_poly.entity_id
_entity_poly.type
_entity_poly.pdbx_seq_one_letter_code
_entity_poly.pdbx_strand_id
1 'polypeptide(L)'
;MATYVLLLTLYPEGRERVAADPEVLARAEVAAATPGVRCLGLYGVLGKYDFVAIAEAPDNEAIARFSLNFGVRAGAHIETLPAVPVGLLSEREAQPAAGSETFETEPVL
;
A
#
# COMPACT_ATOMS: atom_id res chain seq x y z
N MET A 1 -6.54 -7.21 -1.52
CA MET A 1 -5.24 -6.85 -0.91
C MET A 1 -5.34 -5.41 -0.45
N ALA A 2 -4.65 -5.03 0.62
CA ALA A 2 -4.62 -3.66 1.10
C ALA A 2 -3.48 -2.89 0.43
N THR A 3 -3.71 -1.60 0.16
CA THR A 3 -2.71 -0.70 -0.42
C THR A 3 -1.98 0.02 0.69
N TYR A 4 -0.67 0.19 0.52
CA TYR A 4 0.20 0.90 1.44
C TYR A 4 1.06 1.89 0.68
N VAL A 5 1.29 3.04 1.30
CA VAL A 5 2.23 4.06 0.84
C VAL A 5 3.40 4.08 1.81
N LEU A 6 4.60 3.88 1.29
CA LEU A 6 5.85 3.96 2.02
C LEU A 6 6.52 5.26 1.63
N LEU A 7 6.74 6.14 2.60
CA LEU A 7 7.41 7.42 2.42
C LEU A 7 8.85 7.27 2.93
N LEU A 8 9.83 7.53 2.07
CA LEU A 8 11.23 7.25 2.35
C LEU A 8 12.03 8.54 2.46
N THR A 9 12.82 8.64 3.53
CA THR A 9 13.86 9.66 3.69
C THR A 9 15.20 8.95 3.84
N LEU A 10 16.13 9.22 2.94
CA LEU A 10 17.45 8.60 2.95
C LEU A 10 18.30 9.16 4.10
N TYR A 11 19.04 8.27 4.75
CA TYR A 11 20.17 8.65 5.59
C TYR A 11 21.34 9.15 4.72
N PRO A 12 22.35 9.83 5.28
CA PRO A 12 23.50 10.31 4.52
C PRO A 12 24.15 9.24 3.65
N GLU A 13 24.36 8.04 4.18
CA GLU A 13 24.96 6.91 3.46
C GLU A 13 24.04 6.41 2.34
N GLY A 14 22.72 6.45 2.56
CA GLY A 14 21.72 6.14 1.55
C GLY A 14 21.80 7.12 0.37
N ARG A 15 21.94 8.43 0.65
CA ARG A 15 22.05 9.47 -0.37
C ARG A 15 23.30 9.31 -1.22
N GLU A 16 24.44 9.05 -0.60
CA GLU A 16 25.70 8.81 -1.33
C GLU A 16 25.58 7.62 -2.28
N ARG A 17 24.99 6.51 -1.82
CA ARG A 17 24.77 5.33 -2.67
C ARG A 17 23.82 5.61 -3.83
N VAL A 18 22.70 6.27 -3.58
CA VAL A 18 21.70 6.58 -4.62
C VAL A 18 22.25 7.61 -5.61
N ALA A 19 23.07 8.56 -5.17
CA ALA A 19 23.75 9.50 -6.05
C ALA A 19 24.78 8.82 -6.96
N ALA A 20 25.49 7.81 -6.44
CA ALA A 20 26.46 7.03 -7.22
C ALA A 20 25.77 6.04 -8.19
N ASP A 21 24.68 5.43 -7.74
CA ASP A 21 23.88 4.47 -8.51
C ASP A 21 22.39 4.56 -8.14
N PRO A 22 21.57 5.26 -8.94
CA PRO A 22 20.15 5.41 -8.68
C PRO A 22 19.37 4.09 -8.65
N GLU A 23 19.83 3.04 -9.35
CA GLU A 23 19.16 1.75 -9.39
C GLU A 23 19.30 0.97 -8.08
N VAL A 24 20.19 1.39 -7.17
CA VAL A 24 20.40 0.73 -5.87
C VAL A 24 19.11 0.64 -5.07
N LEU A 25 18.22 1.63 -5.20
CA LEU A 25 16.94 1.64 -4.47
C LEU A 25 15.97 0.59 -5.00
N ALA A 26 15.90 0.43 -6.34
CA ALA A 26 15.09 -0.62 -6.96
C ALA A 26 15.62 -2.01 -6.60
N ARG A 27 16.94 -2.20 -6.55
CA ARG A 27 17.54 -3.48 -6.12
C ARG A 27 17.29 -3.74 -4.63
N ALA A 28 17.32 -2.71 -3.79
CA ALA A 28 16.99 -2.83 -2.37
C ALA A 28 15.53 -3.25 -2.13
N GLU A 29 14.61 -2.71 -2.94
CA GLU A 29 13.19 -3.10 -2.94
C GLU A 29 13.02 -4.59 -3.28
N VAL A 30 13.59 -5.03 -4.40
CA VAL A 30 13.55 -6.46 -4.82
C VAL A 30 14.18 -7.36 -3.77
N ALA A 31 15.30 -6.96 -3.18
CA ALA A 31 15.98 -7.72 -2.13
C ALA A 31 15.21 -7.73 -0.78
N ALA A 32 14.23 -6.85 -0.61
CA ALA A 32 13.34 -6.82 0.54
C ALA A 32 12.05 -7.65 0.33
N ALA A 33 11.93 -8.34 -0.82
CA ALA A 33 10.78 -9.16 -1.18
C ALA A 33 10.26 -9.98 0.01
N THR A 34 8.97 -9.81 0.30
CA THR A 34 8.27 -10.46 1.40
C THR A 34 7.06 -11.19 0.83
N PRO A 35 6.76 -12.44 1.26
CA PRO A 35 5.63 -13.19 0.73
C PRO A 35 4.32 -12.41 0.79
N GLY A 36 3.60 -12.35 -0.34
CA GLY A 36 2.34 -11.63 -0.47
C GLY A 36 2.47 -10.11 -0.63
N VAL A 37 3.67 -9.54 -0.50
CA VAL A 37 3.89 -8.11 -0.74
C VAL A 37 4.33 -7.89 -2.18
N ARG A 38 3.72 -6.90 -2.84
CA ARG A 38 4.06 -6.49 -4.20
C ARG A 38 4.22 -4.98 -4.26
N CYS A 39 5.40 -4.51 -4.66
CA CYS A 39 5.59 -3.10 -5.00
C CYS A 39 4.91 -2.81 -6.35
N LEU A 40 4.03 -1.82 -6.37
CA LEU A 40 3.35 -1.31 -7.55
C LEU A 40 4.14 -0.21 -8.25
N GLY A 41 5.00 0.50 -7.52
CA GLY A 41 5.86 1.53 -8.09
C GLY A 41 6.71 2.22 -7.02
N LEU A 42 7.85 2.75 -7.46
CA LEU A 42 8.81 3.47 -6.66
C LEU A 42 9.19 4.75 -7.40
N TYR A 43 9.04 5.90 -6.75
CA TYR A 43 9.16 7.22 -7.36
C TYR A 43 10.05 8.12 -6.52
N GLY A 44 10.93 8.88 -7.15
CA GLY A 44 11.55 10.05 -6.52
C GLY A 44 10.54 11.19 -6.43
N VAL A 45 10.52 11.92 -5.31
CA VAL A 45 9.58 13.04 -5.10
C VAL A 45 10.31 14.30 -4.67
N LEU A 46 9.77 15.46 -5.03
CA LEU A 46 10.37 16.76 -4.75
C LEU A 46 9.64 17.44 -3.58
N GLY A 47 9.81 16.89 -2.37
CA GLY A 47 9.11 17.36 -1.19
C GLY A 47 9.79 16.98 0.12
N LYS A 48 8.98 16.74 1.16
CA LYS A 48 9.47 16.36 2.50
C LYS A 48 10.24 15.04 2.52
N TYR A 49 9.88 14.13 1.62
CA TYR A 49 10.49 12.81 1.49
C TYR A 49 11.31 12.76 0.20
N ASP A 50 12.29 11.86 0.14
CA ASP A 50 13.14 11.70 -1.04
C ASP A 50 12.45 10.76 -2.05
N PHE A 51 11.77 9.72 -1.57
CA PHE A 51 11.07 8.73 -2.40
C PHE A 51 9.72 8.33 -1.82
N VAL A 52 8.86 7.79 -2.70
CA VAL A 52 7.59 7.14 -2.36
C VAL A 52 7.54 5.77 -3.03
N ALA A 53 7.21 4.73 -2.27
CA ALA A 53 6.84 3.43 -2.82
C ALA A 53 5.37 3.15 -2.55
N ILE A 54 4.67 2.59 -3.53
CA ILE A 54 3.29 2.12 -3.39
C ILE A 54 3.37 0.60 -3.44
N ALA A 55 2.77 -0.08 -2.47
CA ALA A 55 2.78 -1.53 -2.40
C ALA A 55 1.42 -2.08 -2.01
N GLU A 56 1.16 -3.32 -2.41
CA GLU A 56 0.04 -4.12 -1.93
C GLU A 56 0.55 -5.21 -1.00
N ALA A 57 -0.22 -5.51 0.04
CA ALA A 57 0.06 -6.60 0.96
C ALA A 57 -1.26 -7.25 1.45
N PRO A 58 -1.21 -8.50 1.95
CA PRO A 58 -2.39 -9.15 2.53
C PRO A 58 -2.81 -8.51 3.86
N ASP A 59 -1.85 -8.04 4.67
CA ASP A 59 -2.06 -7.53 6.02
C ASP A 59 -0.94 -6.57 6.46
N ASN A 60 -1.11 -5.96 7.64
CA ASN A 60 -0.18 -4.98 8.20
C ASN A 60 1.16 -5.64 8.61
N GLU A 61 1.13 -6.89 9.04
CA GLU A 61 2.30 -7.65 9.46
C GLU A 61 3.23 -7.93 8.27
N ALA A 62 2.67 -8.27 7.11
CA ALA A 62 3.41 -8.50 5.88
C ALA A 62 4.10 -7.22 5.39
N ILE A 63 3.38 -6.09 5.34
CA ILE A 63 4.00 -4.83 4.90
C ILE A 63 5.01 -4.29 5.94
N ALA A 64 4.79 -4.51 7.23
CA ALA A 64 5.74 -4.08 8.27
C ALA A 64 7.09 -4.81 8.12
N ARG A 65 7.08 -6.13 7.85
CA ARG A 65 8.29 -6.90 7.56
C ARG A 65 9.00 -6.40 6.30
N PHE A 66 8.24 -6.17 5.23
CA PHE A 66 8.77 -5.61 3.99
C PHE A 66 9.41 -4.23 4.23
N SER A 67 8.69 -3.32 4.89
CA SER A 67 9.13 -1.95 5.19
C SER A 67 10.42 -1.93 6.00
N LEU A 68 10.53 -2.77 7.04
CA LEU A 68 11.75 -2.89 7.84
C LEU A 68 12.93 -3.36 6.98
N ASN A 69 12.75 -4.44 6.22
CA ASN A 69 13.81 -4.99 5.37
C ASN A 69 14.23 -4.00 4.28
N PHE A 70 13.27 -3.29 3.70
CA PHE A 70 13.50 -2.32 2.65
C PHE A 70 14.27 -1.11 3.20
N GLY A 71 13.86 -0.55 4.34
CA GLY A 71 14.53 0.60 4.96
C GLY A 71 15.99 0.33 5.31
N VAL A 72 16.28 -0.84 5.89
CA VAL A 72 17.66 -1.25 6.21
C VAL A 72 18.53 -1.31 4.95
N ARG A 73 18.03 -1.95 3.88
CA ARG A 73 18.78 -2.11 2.62
C ARG A 73 18.93 -0.81 1.85
N ALA A 74 17.87 0.00 1.82
CA ALA A 74 17.84 1.31 1.19
C ALA A 74 18.73 2.31 1.93
N GLY A 75 18.97 2.12 3.24
CA GLY A 75 19.56 3.13 4.10
C GLY A 75 18.63 4.31 4.24
N ALA A 76 17.36 4.02 4.54
CA ALA A 76 16.29 5.00 4.61
C ALA A 76 15.45 4.79 5.87
N HIS A 77 14.99 5.90 6.43
CA HIS A 77 13.82 5.88 7.31
C HIS A 77 12.57 5.72 6.43
N ILE A 78 11.68 4.80 6.80
CA ILE A 78 10.42 4.56 6.09
C ILE A 78 9.24 4.78 7.02
N GLU A 79 8.34 5.69 6.64
CA GLU A 79 7.02 5.85 7.23
C GLU A 79 6.01 5.07 6.38
N THR A 80 5.30 4.11 6.97
CA THR A 80 4.37 3.22 6.26
C THR A 80 2.94 3.55 6.60
N LEU A 81 2.14 3.88 5.58
CA LEU A 81 0.77 4.35 5.71
C LEU A 81 -0.19 3.36 5.02
N PRO A 82 -1.13 2.73 5.74
CA PRO A 82 -2.27 2.07 5.12
C PRO A 82 -3.06 3.10 4.31
N ALA A 83 -3.34 2.79 3.05
CA ALA A 83 -4.04 3.69 2.14
C ALA A 83 -5.42 3.12 1.80
N VAL A 84 -6.45 3.93 2.03
CA VAL A 84 -7.83 3.61 1.65
C VAL A 84 -8.16 4.39 0.37
N PRO A 85 -8.40 3.71 -0.76
CA PRO A 85 -8.85 4.36 -1.98
C PRO A 85 -10.12 5.20 -1.72
N VAL A 86 -10.17 6.41 -2.29
CA VAL A 86 -11.32 7.31 -2.10
C VAL A 86 -12.66 6.68 -2.49
N GLY A 87 -12.67 5.80 -3.50
CA GLY A 87 -13.87 5.08 -3.92
C GLY A 87 -14.43 4.10 -2.88
N LEU A 88 -13.68 3.76 -1.84
CA LEU A 88 -14.16 2.97 -0.70
C LEU A 88 -14.67 3.83 0.46
N LEU A 89 -14.47 5.15 0.40
CA LEU A 89 -14.96 6.08 1.42
C LEU A 89 -16.43 6.45 1.22
N SER A 90 -17.04 6.05 0.10
CA SER A 90 -18.48 6.21 -0.06
C SER A 90 -19.18 5.33 0.97
N GLU A 91 -20.00 5.94 1.83
CA GLU A 91 -20.98 5.26 2.65
C GLU A 91 -22.00 4.61 1.71
N ARG A 92 -21.67 3.44 1.18
CA ARG A 92 -22.69 2.61 0.55
C ARG A 92 -23.49 2.07 1.72
N GLU A 93 -24.49 2.84 2.16
CA GLU A 93 -25.53 2.34 3.04
C GLU A 93 -25.93 0.97 2.49
N ALA A 94 -25.85 -0.04 3.35
CA ALA A 94 -26.30 -1.38 3.00
C ALA A 94 -27.74 -1.22 2.51
N GLN A 95 -27.92 -1.26 1.19
CA GLN A 95 -29.25 -1.26 0.59
C GLN A 95 -29.96 -2.44 1.26
N PRO A 96 -31.02 -2.21 2.06
CA PRO A 96 -31.80 -3.34 2.54
C PRO A 96 -32.22 -4.11 1.30
N ALA A 97 -31.91 -5.40 1.27
CA ALA A 97 -32.26 -6.29 0.18
C ALA A 97 -33.71 -5.99 -0.20
N ALA A 98 -33.91 -5.52 -1.44
CA ALA A 98 -35.22 -5.15 -1.95
C ALA A 98 -36.20 -6.27 -1.60
N GLY A 99 -37.31 -5.87 -0.97
CA GLY A 99 -38.23 -6.76 -0.29
C GLY A 99 -38.60 -7.98 -1.11
N SER A 100 -38.66 -9.12 -0.43
CA SER A 100 -39.52 -10.22 -0.88
C SER A 100 -40.95 -9.70 -0.91
N GLU A 101 -41.39 -9.22 -2.07
CA GLU A 101 -42.81 -9.11 -2.38
C GLU A 101 -43.36 -10.54 -2.44
N THR A 102 -43.70 -11.08 -1.28
CA THR A 102 -44.67 -12.16 -1.16
C THR A 102 -45.98 -11.61 -1.71
N PHE A 103 -46.29 -11.96 -2.95
CA PHE A 103 -47.65 -11.87 -3.46
C PHE A 103 -48.54 -12.75 -2.58
N GLU A 104 -49.26 -12.13 -1.65
CA GLU A 104 -50.45 -12.73 -1.05
C GLU A 104 -51.47 -12.92 -2.18
N THR A 105 -51.63 -14.15 -2.64
CA THR A 105 -52.76 -14.54 -3.47
C THR A 105 -54.03 -14.47 -2.60
N GLU A 106 -54.89 -13.50 -2.87
CA GLU A 106 -56.26 -13.44 -2.32
C GLU A 106 -57.03 -14.75 -2.60
N PRO A 107 -57.91 -15.20 -1.69
CA PRO A 107 -58.73 -16.38 -1.93
C PRO A 107 -59.90 -16.01 -2.84
N VAL A 108 -60.08 -16.76 -3.93
CA VAL A 108 -61.31 -16.71 -4.73
C VAL A 108 -62.33 -17.66 -4.09
N LEU A 109 -63.52 -17.10 -3.82
CA LEU A 109 -64.72 -17.76 -3.29
C LEU A 109 -65.20 -18.95 -4.14
#